data_AF-G5DWH4-F1
#
_entry.id   AF-G5DWH4-F1
#
_cell.length_a   1.000
_cell.length_b   1.000
_cell.length_c   1.000
_cell.angle_alpha   90.00
_cell.angle_beta   90.00
_cell.angle_gamma   90.00
#
_symmetry.space_group_name_H-M   'P 1'
#
loop_
_entity.id
_entity.type
_entity.pdbx_description
1 polymer ?
#
loop_
_entity_poly.entity_id
_entity_poly.type
_entity_poly.pdbx_seq_one_letter_code
_entity_poly.pdbx_strand_id
1 'polypeptide(L)'
;MATPMTGLAHREAGGGGGVAIMAGTPVNTVDPSPSTAKTCVKNSALKSPILIFLIFHKAIKSELEGLHRDAVDFATNHRCDIAPLLRRYHFLRSIYRHHCNAEDEVIFPALDIRVKNVARTYSLEHEGESVLFDELFELLTRDVHREESYRRELASRTGALQTSISQHMSKEEEQVFPLLIEKFSFEEQASLVWRFLCSIPVNMMVEFLPWLSSSVSTDESQDMHKCLLKIIPNETLLHQVIFDWMDGPTLSEGGSTLLYNLESTACKSVAQTNGASCACEAPQAGKRKHDELSSSAVDSDLSCPIDEILHWHKAIKHELTEIAEAARNIQLNAEFSDLSGFNERLHFIAEVCIFH
;
A
#
# COMPACT_ATOMS: atom_id res chain seq x y z
N MET A 1 44.47 -22.46 -70.49
CA MET A 1 43.05 -22.84 -70.35
C MET A 1 42.37 -21.66 -69.65
N ALA A 2 42.03 -20.65 -70.44
CA ALA A 2 40.67 -20.39 -70.94
C ALA A 2 39.88 -19.51 -69.95
N THR A 3 40.30 -18.24 -70.02
CA THR A 3 39.70 -16.92 -69.84
C THR A 3 38.22 -16.72 -69.41
N PRO A 4 37.91 -15.52 -68.85
CA PRO A 4 36.65 -15.06 -68.28
C PRO A 4 35.94 -14.04 -69.22
N MET A 5 35.13 -13.13 -68.66
CA MET A 5 34.76 -11.77 -69.12
C MET A 5 33.31 -11.50 -69.55
N THR A 6 32.78 -10.41 -68.94
CA THR A 6 31.94 -9.31 -69.51
C THR A 6 30.57 -9.63 -70.12
N GLY A 7 29.53 -8.83 -69.94
CA GLY A 7 29.43 -7.43 -69.52
C GLY A 7 28.34 -6.73 -70.35
N LEU A 8 28.02 -5.48 -69.97
CA LEU A 8 27.14 -4.48 -70.62
C LEU A 8 25.63 -4.63 -70.32
N ALA A 9 25.03 -3.80 -69.47
CA ALA A 9 24.70 -2.36 -69.62
C ALA A 9 23.60 -2.10 -70.66
N HIS A 10 22.40 -1.66 -70.21
CA HIS A 10 21.80 -0.36 -70.56
C HIS A 10 20.35 -0.17 -70.02
N ARG A 11 20.18 0.98 -69.34
CA ARG A 11 19.11 2.00 -69.39
C ARG A 11 17.60 1.66 -69.41
N GLU A 12 16.95 2.35 -68.46
CA GLU A 12 15.78 3.26 -68.59
C GLU A 12 14.33 2.74 -68.51
N ALA A 13 13.54 3.60 -67.85
CA ALA A 13 12.08 3.68 -67.73
C ALA A 13 11.44 2.58 -66.88
N GLY A 14 10.57 2.86 -65.91
CA GLY A 14 9.75 4.03 -65.65
C GLY A 14 8.37 3.52 -65.23
N GLY A 15 7.85 4.02 -64.10
CA GLY A 15 6.41 4.13 -63.83
C GLY A 15 5.58 2.86 -63.65
N GLY A 16 5.09 2.68 -62.42
CA GLY A 16 3.64 2.61 -62.20
C GLY A 16 2.95 1.24 -62.32
N GLY A 17 2.43 0.79 -61.17
CA GLY A 17 1.05 0.27 -61.06
C GLY A 17 0.75 -1.09 -61.66
N GLY A 18 0.61 -2.10 -60.81
CA GLY A 18 0.03 -3.38 -61.20
C GLY A 18 -0.14 -4.31 -60.00
N VAL A 19 -1.35 -4.34 -59.46
CA VAL A 19 -1.80 -5.29 -58.44
C VAL A 19 -1.70 -6.71 -59.01
N ALA A 20 -0.93 -7.58 -58.35
CA ALA A 20 -0.91 -9.01 -58.62
C ALA A 20 -1.33 -9.77 -57.37
N ILE A 21 -2.55 -10.31 -57.42
CA ILE A 21 -3.10 -11.27 -56.47
C ILE A 21 -2.35 -12.58 -56.65
N MET A 22 -1.64 -13.03 -55.61
CA MET A 22 -1.08 -14.38 -55.53
C MET A 22 -1.85 -15.16 -54.47
N ALA A 23 -2.52 -16.22 -54.92
CA ALA A 23 -3.26 -17.16 -54.10
C ALA A 23 -2.29 -17.95 -53.19
N GLY A 24 -2.48 -17.81 -51.88
CA GLY A 24 -1.81 -18.59 -50.84
C GLY A 24 -2.66 -19.78 -50.41
N THR A 25 -2.03 -20.95 -50.41
CA THR A 25 -2.42 -22.27 -49.89
C THR A 25 -3.04 -22.21 -48.49
N PRO A 26 -4.03 -23.07 -48.13
CA PRO A 26 -4.75 -22.94 -46.87
C PRO A 26 -3.85 -23.22 -45.67
N VAL A 27 -3.79 -22.26 -44.75
CA VAL A 27 -3.15 -22.41 -43.43
C VAL A 27 -4.08 -23.25 -42.57
N ASN A 28 -3.56 -24.40 -42.12
CA ASN A 28 -4.21 -25.23 -41.13
C ASN A 28 -4.48 -24.41 -39.87
N THR A 29 -5.74 -24.45 -39.42
CA THR A 29 -6.21 -23.92 -38.16
C THR A 29 -5.39 -24.51 -37.02
N VAL A 30 -4.57 -23.67 -36.39
CA VAL A 30 -3.91 -23.98 -35.12
C VAL A 30 -4.99 -23.90 -34.05
N ASP A 31 -5.25 -25.03 -33.40
CA ASP A 31 -6.12 -25.12 -32.23
C ASP A 31 -5.70 -24.08 -31.17
N PRO A 32 -6.65 -23.38 -30.54
CA PRO A 32 -6.30 -22.52 -29.42
C PRO A 32 -5.80 -23.41 -28.28
N SER A 33 -4.51 -23.27 -27.96
CA SER A 33 -3.95 -23.79 -26.71
C SER A 33 -4.81 -23.32 -25.54
N PRO A 34 -5.09 -24.17 -24.53
CA PRO A 34 -5.89 -23.75 -23.41
C PRO A 34 -5.10 -22.70 -22.62
N SER A 35 -5.61 -21.47 -22.62
CA SER A 35 -5.22 -20.42 -21.69
C SER A 35 -5.67 -20.80 -20.28
N THR A 36 -4.94 -21.73 -19.65
CA THR A 36 -5.08 -22.04 -18.23
C THR A 36 -4.24 -21.08 -17.39
N ALA A 37 -4.77 -19.87 -17.21
CA ALA A 37 -4.49 -19.00 -16.07
C ALA A 37 -5.73 -18.15 -15.78
N LYS A 38 -6.90 -18.79 -15.70
CA LYS A 38 -8.03 -18.20 -14.99
C LYS A 38 -7.76 -18.42 -13.51
N THR A 39 -7.39 -17.33 -12.84
CA THR A 39 -7.09 -17.19 -11.41
C THR A 39 -8.09 -17.97 -10.56
N CYS A 40 -7.74 -19.20 -10.19
CA CYS A 40 -8.49 -19.98 -9.21
C CYS A 40 -7.82 -19.77 -7.86
N VAL A 41 -8.16 -18.65 -7.20
CA VAL A 41 -7.72 -18.32 -5.83
C VAL A 41 -8.35 -19.28 -4.80
N LYS A 42 -9.35 -20.08 -5.21
CA LYS A 42 -10.09 -20.97 -4.30
C LYS A 42 -9.14 -21.95 -3.61
N ASN A 43 -9.02 -21.81 -2.29
CA ASN A 43 -8.17 -22.59 -1.39
C ASN A 43 -6.64 -22.50 -1.65
N SER A 44 -6.14 -21.60 -2.50
CA SER A 44 -4.69 -21.52 -2.79
C SER A 44 -3.92 -20.96 -1.59
N ALA A 45 -4.43 -19.87 -0.99
CA ALA A 45 -3.88 -19.27 0.23
C ALA A 45 -3.85 -20.25 1.41
N LEU A 46 -4.80 -21.19 1.48
CA LEU A 46 -4.83 -22.22 2.53
C LEU A 46 -3.69 -23.24 2.44
N LYS A 47 -3.07 -23.37 1.26
CA LYS A 47 -1.93 -24.26 0.99
C LYS A 47 -0.59 -23.53 1.06
N SER A 48 -0.58 -22.24 0.78
CA SER A 48 0.61 -21.40 0.78
C SER A 48 0.23 -19.99 1.27
N PRO A 49 0.61 -19.61 2.50
CA PRO A 49 0.23 -18.35 3.12
C PRO A 49 0.57 -17.13 2.28
N ILE A 50 1.67 -17.17 1.53
CA ILE A 50 2.13 -16.05 0.70
C ILE A 50 1.12 -15.65 -0.37
N LEU A 51 0.27 -16.59 -0.82
CA LEU A 51 -0.75 -16.33 -1.83
C LEU A 51 -1.89 -15.44 -1.33
N ILE A 52 -1.92 -15.08 -0.04
CA ILE A 52 -2.82 -14.03 0.45
C ILE A 52 -2.56 -12.69 -0.25
N PHE A 53 -1.32 -12.40 -0.67
CA PHE A 53 -0.99 -11.17 -1.38
C PHE A 53 -1.69 -11.05 -2.75
N LEU A 54 -2.14 -12.15 -3.35
CA LEU A 54 -3.02 -12.08 -4.54
C LEU A 54 -4.32 -11.32 -4.25
N ILE A 55 -4.83 -11.41 -3.02
CA ILE A 55 -6.04 -10.68 -2.59
C ILE A 55 -5.72 -9.18 -2.48
N PHE A 56 -4.55 -8.83 -1.95
CA PHE A 56 -4.07 -7.46 -1.83
C PHE A 56 -3.89 -6.85 -3.23
N HIS A 57 -3.19 -7.55 -4.11
CA HIS A 57 -2.95 -7.12 -5.49
C HIS A 57 -4.28 -6.95 -6.24
N LYS A 58 -5.21 -7.88 -6.08
CA LYS A 58 -6.54 -7.78 -6.68
C LYS A 58 -7.29 -6.53 -6.22
N ALA A 59 -7.27 -6.23 -4.92
CA ALA A 59 -7.95 -5.05 -4.37
C ALA A 59 -7.31 -3.74 -4.88
N ILE A 60 -5.97 -3.66 -4.88
CA ILE A 60 -5.23 -2.50 -5.37
C ILE A 60 -5.46 -2.29 -6.88
N LYS A 61 -5.36 -3.35 -7.69
CA LYS A 61 -5.67 -3.30 -9.14
C LYS A 61 -7.10 -2.82 -9.39
N SER A 62 -8.07 -3.32 -8.62
CA SER A 62 -9.48 -2.90 -8.76
C SER A 62 -9.70 -1.43 -8.39
N GLU A 63 -9.03 -0.93 -7.34
CA GLU A 63 -9.12 0.47 -6.95
C GLU A 63 -8.46 1.39 -8.00
N LEU A 64 -7.32 0.99 -8.57
CA LEU A 64 -6.67 1.69 -9.69
C LEU A 64 -7.56 1.76 -10.93
N GLU A 65 -8.18 0.65 -11.32
CA GLU A 65 -9.18 0.61 -12.40
C GLU A 65 -10.35 1.56 -12.12
N GLY A 66 -10.83 1.58 -10.88
CA GLY A 66 -11.89 2.48 -10.46
C GLY A 66 -11.49 3.95 -10.49
N LEU A 67 -10.26 4.28 -10.08
CA LEU A 67 -9.72 5.64 -10.10
C LEU A 67 -9.56 6.14 -11.54
N HIS A 68 -9.02 5.29 -12.43
CA HIS A 68 -8.84 5.63 -13.83
C HIS A 68 -10.18 5.81 -14.54
N ARG A 69 -11.15 4.92 -14.33
CA ARG A 69 -12.50 5.04 -14.90
C ARG A 69 -13.16 6.35 -14.50
N ASP A 70 -13.11 6.71 -13.22
CA ASP A 70 -13.69 7.96 -12.73
C ASP A 70 -12.98 9.20 -13.32
N ALA A 71 -11.65 9.13 -13.55
CA ALA A 71 -10.90 10.19 -14.21
C ALA A 71 -11.26 10.34 -15.70
N VAL A 72 -11.49 9.24 -16.41
CA VAL A 72 -11.99 9.25 -17.80
C VAL A 72 -13.41 9.82 -17.85
N ASP A 73 -14.28 9.43 -16.92
CA ASP A 73 -15.63 9.97 -16.80
C ASP A 73 -15.61 11.48 -16.48
N PHE A 74 -14.68 11.92 -15.62
CA PHE A 74 -14.46 13.34 -15.33
C PHE A 74 -14.02 14.10 -16.60
N ALA A 75 -13.15 13.51 -17.42
CA ALA A 75 -12.70 14.12 -18.67
C ALA A 75 -13.79 14.22 -19.74
N THR A 76 -14.65 13.21 -19.84
CA THR A 76 -15.67 13.11 -20.90
C THR A 76 -17.00 13.78 -20.55
N ASN A 77 -17.47 13.63 -19.30
CA ASN A 77 -18.79 14.10 -18.86
C ASN A 77 -18.74 15.43 -18.12
N HIS A 78 -17.59 16.11 -18.11
CA HIS A 78 -17.38 17.42 -17.49
C HIS A 78 -17.90 17.53 -16.05
N ARG A 79 -17.72 16.48 -15.24
CA ARG A 79 -18.00 16.55 -13.80
C ARG A 79 -17.20 17.69 -13.18
N CYS A 80 -17.79 18.38 -12.20
CA CYS A 80 -17.18 19.57 -11.60
C CYS A 80 -16.44 19.30 -10.30
N ASP A 81 -16.66 18.15 -9.65
CA ASP A 81 -16.08 17.85 -8.34
C ASP A 81 -14.98 16.79 -8.45
N ILE A 82 -13.75 17.21 -8.14
CA ILE A 82 -12.55 16.38 -8.10
C ILE A 82 -12.34 15.73 -6.72
N ALA A 83 -13.02 16.22 -5.68
CA ALA A 83 -12.76 15.83 -4.30
C ALA A 83 -12.92 14.32 -4.04
N PRO A 84 -13.89 13.59 -4.63
CA PRO A 84 -13.96 12.14 -4.50
C PRO A 84 -12.72 11.43 -5.04
N LEU A 85 -12.19 11.91 -6.18
CA LEU A 85 -10.99 11.35 -6.81
C LEU A 85 -9.75 11.61 -5.95
N LEU A 86 -9.62 12.82 -5.39
CA LEU A 86 -8.53 13.17 -4.47
C LEU A 86 -8.58 12.34 -3.17
N ARG A 87 -9.76 12.10 -2.60
CA ARG A 87 -9.89 11.24 -1.41
C ARG A 87 -9.47 9.79 -1.70
N ARG A 88 -9.97 9.21 -2.80
CA ARG A 88 -9.60 7.85 -3.22
C ARG A 88 -8.11 7.73 -3.53
N TYR A 89 -7.54 8.76 -4.18
CA TYR A 89 -6.10 8.87 -4.39
C TYR A 89 -5.33 8.80 -3.07
N HIS A 90 -5.68 9.61 -2.06
CA HIS A 90 -4.98 9.62 -0.78
C HIS A 90 -5.03 8.25 -0.09
N PHE A 91 -6.21 7.63 -0.07
CA PHE A 91 -6.38 6.30 0.49
C PHE A 91 -5.49 5.28 -0.25
N LEU A 92 -5.59 5.21 -1.58
CA LEU A 92 -4.81 4.28 -2.40
C LEU A 92 -3.30 4.51 -2.28
N ARG A 93 -2.84 5.77 -2.34
CA ARG A 93 -1.43 6.14 -2.16
C ARG A 93 -0.92 5.66 -0.81
N SER A 94 -1.72 5.81 0.23
CA SER A 94 -1.34 5.36 1.57
C SER A 94 -1.23 3.85 1.63
N ILE A 95 -2.24 3.10 1.16
CA ILE A 95 -2.21 1.63 1.12
C ILE A 95 -1.02 1.12 0.30
N TYR A 96 -0.82 1.66 -0.91
CA TYR A 96 0.25 1.24 -1.79
C TYR A 96 1.64 1.48 -1.20
N ARG A 97 1.85 2.65 -0.57
CA ARG A 97 3.11 2.95 0.09
C ARG A 97 3.44 1.95 1.19
N HIS A 98 2.46 1.59 2.03
CA HIS A 98 2.70 0.60 3.08
C HIS A 98 2.92 -0.81 2.53
N HIS A 99 2.27 -1.17 1.43
CA HIS A 99 2.52 -2.41 0.72
C HIS A 99 3.96 -2.51 0.21
N CYS A 100 4.43 -1.52 -0.57
CA CYS A 100 5.80 -1.49 -1.06
C CYS A 100 6.84 -1.47 0.06
N ASN A 101 6.62 -0.66 1.11
CA ASN A 101 7.53 -0.61 2.26
C ASN A 101 7.61 -1.97 2.96
N ALA A 102 6.49 -2.66 3.12
CA ALA A 102 6.46 -3.98 3.74
C ALA A 102 7.16 -5.03 2.87
N GLU A 103 7.09 -4.91 1.54
CA GLU A 103 7.85 -5.77 0.63
C GLU A 103 9.35 -5.52 0.72
N ASP A 104 9.75 -4.25 0.66
CA ASP A 104 11.15 -3.82 0.72
C ASP A 104 11.83 -4.16 2.06
N GLU A 105 11.09 -4.13 3.18
CA GLU A 105 11.65 -4.36 4.51
C GLU A 105 11.44 -5.79 5.04
N VAL A 106 10.44 -6.53 4.53
CA VAL A 106 10.09 -7.87 5.04
C VAL A 106 10.27 -8.95 3.98
N ILE A 107 9.63 -8.79 2.81
CA ILE A 107 9.52 -9.87 1.82
C ILE A 107 10.80 -10.03 1.02
N PHE A 108 11.27 -8.96 0.39
CA PHE A 108 12.45 -9.00 -0.48
C PHE A 108 13.74 -9.28 0.29
N PRO A 109 14.00 -8.73 1.49
CA PRO A 109 15.18 -9.09 2.26
C PRO A 109 15.21 -10.57 2.64
N ALA A 110 14.04 -11.12 3.01
CA ALA A 110 13.94 -12.55 3.31
C ALA A 110 14.25 -13.39 2.06
N LEU A 111 13.70 -13.01 0.90
CA LEU A 111 13.93 -13.72 -0.36
C LEU A 111 15.39 -13.60 -0.83
N ASP A 112 16.03 -12.44 -0.71
CA ASP A 112 17.38 -12.17 -1.21
C ASP A 112 18.45 -13.00 -0.49
N ILE A 113 18.20 -13.41 0.77
CA ILE A 113 19.02 -14.39 1.51
C ILE A 113 19.08 -15.74 0.77
N ARG A 114 18.01 -16.13 0.07
CA ARG A 114 17.88 -17.44 -0.60
C ARG A 114 18.04 -17.35 -2.11
N VAL A 115 17.69 -16.23 -2.73
CA VAL A 115 17.71 -16.00 -4.18
C VAL A 115 18.32 -14.62 -4.45
N LYS A 116 19.58 -14.62 -4.90
CA LYS A 116 20.33 -13.37 -5.09
C LYS A 116 19.78 -12.51 -6.23
N ASN A 117 19.86 -11.19 -6.04
CA ASN A 117 19.60 -10.16 -7.05
C ASN A 117 18.12 -10.02 -7.46
N VAL A 118 17.19 -10.37 -6.57
CA VAL A 118 15.76 -10.16 -6.81
C VAL A 118 15.36 -8.78 -6.29
N ALA A 119 15.69 -8.47 -5.04
CA ALA A 119 15.17 -7.31 -4.29
C ALA A 119 15.35 -5.96 -5.01
N ARG A 120 16.60 -5.64 -5.41
CA ARG A 120 16.95 -4.30 -5.91
C ARG A 120 16.11 -3.84 -7.11
N THR A 121 15.70 -4.76 -7.99
CA THR A 121 14.93 -4.39 -9.17
C THR A 121 13.53 -3.91 -8.78
N TYR A 122 12.87 -4.58 -7.84
CA TYR A 122 11.53 -4.23 -7.39
C TYR A 122 11.52 -2.93 -6.57
N SER A 123 12.49 -2.73 -5.68
CA SER A 123 12.61 -1.47 -4.93
C SER A 123 12.80 -0.25 -5.84
N LEU A 124 13.53 -0.40 -6.97
CA LEU A 124 13.65 0.66 -7.97
C LEU A 124 12.34 0.90 -8.73
N GLU A 125 11.53 -0.14 -8.96
CA GLU A 125 10.19 0.03 -9.53
C GLU A 125 9.29 0.80 -8.55
N HIS A 126 9.33 0.50 -7.24
CA HIS A 126 8.61 1.23 -6.21
C HIS A 126 8.96 2.73 -6.19
N GLU A 127 10.25 3.08 -6.30
CA GLU A 127 10.69 4.48 -6.40
C GLU A 127 10.06 5.17 -7.62
N GLY A 128 10.08 4.52 -8.78
CA GLY A 128 9.49 5.05 -10.01
C GLY A 128 7.97 5.24 -9.92
N GLU A 129 7.27 4.28 -9.32
CA GLU A 129 5.82 4.37 -9.10
C GLU A 129 5.45 5.42 -8.07
N SER A 130 6.33 5.65 -7.09
CA SER A 130 6.17 6.73 -6.13
C SER A 130 6.14 8.10 -6.81
N VAL A 131 7.00 8.31 -7.82
CA VAL A 131 6.97 9.52 -8.65
C VAL A 131 5.67 9.65 -9.42
N LEU A 132 5.11 8.56 -9.96
CA LEU A 132 3.82 8.59 -10.67
C LEU A 132 2.67 9.03 -9.76
N PHE A 133 2.67 8.58 -8.50
CA PHE A 133 1.71 9.06 -7.51
C PHE A 133 1.89 10.56 -7.26
N ASP A 134 3.12 11.03 -7.04
CA ASP A 134 3.38 12.45 -6.76
C ASP A 134 2.96 13.35 -7.96
N GLU A 135 3.26 12.95 -9.19
CA GLU A 135 2.79 13.62 -10.40
C GLU A 135 1.25 13.71 -10.45
N LEU A 136 0.56 12.63 -10.07
CA LEU A 136 -0.90 12.60 -10.03
C LEU A 136 -1.44 13.50 -8.91
N PHE A 137 -0.80 13.55 -7.74
CA PHE A 137 -1.18 14.43 -6.65
C PHE A 137 -1.11 15.92 -7.05
N GLU A 138 -0.01 16.32 -7.68
CA GLU A 138 0.15 17.68 -8.20
C GLU A 138 -0.97 18.04 -9.17
N LEU A 139 -1.41 17.11 -10.02
CA LEU A 139 -2.57 17.34 -10.87
C LEU A 139 -3.89 17.43 -10.10
N LEU A 140 -4.12 16.56 -9.13
CA LEU A 140 -5.37 16.56 -8.36
C LEU A 140 -5.56 17.81 -7.50
N THR A 141 -4.48 18.47 -7.12
CA THR A 141 -4.50 19.67 -6.25
C THR A 141 -4.49 21.00 -7.00
N ARG A 142 -4.29 20.99 -8.32
CA ARG A 142 -4.28 22.20 -9.16
C ARG A 142 -5.68 22.82 -9.33
N ASP A 143 -5.79 24.12 -9.07
CA ASP A 143 -7.03 24.90 -9.26
C ASP A 143 -7.31 25.30 -10.73
N VAL A 144 -7.30 24.31 -11.64
CA VAL A 144 -7.62 24.51 -13.08
C VAL A 144 -8.53 23.40 -13.64
N HIS A 145 -9.39 22.82 -12.78
CA HIS A 145 -10.24 21.67 -13.10
C HIS A 145 -11.21 21.83 -14.30
N ARG A 146 -11.38 23.07 -14.80
CA ARG A 146 -12.27 23.40 -15.92
C ARG A 146 -11.60 23.30 -17.29
N GLU A 147 -10.28 23.27 -17.35
CA GLU A 147 -9.54 23.18 -18.62
C GLU A 147 -9.63 21.78 -19.22
N GLU A 148 -9.94 21.67 -20.51
CA GLU A 148 -10.06 20.38 -21.18
C GLU A 148 -8.70 19.63 -21.22
N SER A 149 -7.61 20.36 -21.45
CA SER A 149 -6.23 19.85 -21.37
C SER A 149 -5.93 19.21 -20.02
N TYR A 150 -6.33 19.87 -18.93
CA TYR A 150 -6.18 19.36 -17.58
C TYR A 150 -6.91 18.02 -17.39
N ARG A 151 -8.18 17.93 -17.82
CA ARG A 151 -8.94 16.69 -17.62
C ARG A 151 -8.38 15.52 -18.44
N ARG A 152 -7.92 15.79 -19.66
CA ARG A 152 -7.26 14.77 -20.50
C ARG A 152 -5.94 14.31 -19.87
N GLU A 153 -5.15 15.23 -19.32
CA GLU A 153 -3.90 14.89 -18.62
C GLU A 153 -4.17 14.04 -17.38
N LEU A 154 -5.18 14.38 -16.57
CA LEU A 154 -5.59 13.60 -15.41
C LEU A 154 -5.99 12.16 -15.78
N ALA A 155 -6.80 12.00 -16.83
CA ALA A 155 -7.16 10.68 -17.35
C ALA A 155 -5.93 9.90 -17.85
N SER A 156 -5.01 10.58 -18.53
CA SER A 156 -3.75 9.97 -19.00
C SER A 156 -2.87 9.50 -17.84
N ARG A 157 -2.68 10.31 -16.80
CA ARG A 157 -1.80 10.01 -15.66
C ARG A 157 -2.36 8.91 -14.77
N THR A 158 -3.66 8.92 -14.52
CA THR A 158 -4.31 7.80 -13.82
C THR A 158 -4.18 6.49 -14.60
N GLY A 159 -4.26 6.54 -15.95
CA GLY A 159 -4.05 5.35 -16.79
C GLY A 159 -2.59 4.86 -16.79
N ALA A 160 -1.63 5.77 -16.77
CA ALA A 160 -0.20 5.43 -16.65
C ALA A 160 0.09 4.77 -15.29
N LEU A 161 -0.44 5.33 -14.19
CA LEU A 161 -0.32 4.78 -12.84
C LEU A 161 -0.95 3.38 -12.76
N GLN A 162 -2.18 3.22 -13.24
CA GLN A 162 -2.87 1.93 -13.29
C GLN A 162 -2.02 0.89 -14.04
N THR A 163 -1.51 1.25 -15.22
CA THR A 163 -0.74 0.34 -16.07
C THR A 163 0.57 -0.07 -15.38
N SER A 164 1.32 0.87 -14.82
CA SER A 164 2.60 0.62 -14.17
C SER A 164 2.42 -0.36 -13.01
N ILE A 165 1.56 -0.03 -12.04
CA ILE A 165 1.38 -0.84 -10.83
C ILE A 165 0.78 -2.21 -11.15
N SER A 166 -0.17 -2.28 -12.10
CA SER A 166 -0.74 -3.56 -12.51
C SER A 166 0.31 -4.48 -13.13
N GLN A 167 1.22 -3.92 -13.93
CA GLN A 167 2.34 -4.67 -14.49
C GLN A 167 3.33 -5.10 -13.42
N HIS A 168 3.70 -4.20 -12.52
CA HIS A 168 4.59 -4.49 -11.39
C HIS A 168 4.09 -5.69 -10.58
N MET A 169 2.86 -5.61 -10.07
CA MET A 169 2.23 -6.71 -9.33
C MET A 169 2.13 -8.00 -10.13
N SER A 170 1.88 -7.92 -11.44
CA SER A 170 1.84 -9.13 -12.28
C SER A 170 3.22 -9.78 -12.40
N LYS A 171 4.30 -8.98 -12.46
CA LYS A 171 5.67 -9.52 -12.42
C LYS A 171 5.96 -10.21 -11.09
N GLU A 172 5.53 -9.65 -9.97
CA GLU A 172 5.72 -10.27 -8.66
C GLU A 172 4.96 -11.60 -8.55
N GLU A 173 3.71 -11.62 -8.99
CA GLU A 173 2.88 -12.82 -9.04
C GLU A 173 3.54 -13.93 -9.90
N GLU A 174 4.17 -13.55 -11.01
CA GLU A 174 4.82 -14.49 -11.93
C GLU A 174 6.24 -14.91 -11.51
N GLN A 175 6.98 -14.03 -10.84
CA GLN A 175 8.42 -14.22 -10.62
C GLN A 175 8.79 -14.35 -9.15
N VAL A 176 8.17 -13.57 -8.26
CA VAL A 176 8.50 -13.55 -6.82
C VAL A 176 7.72 -14.62 -6.07
N PHE A 177 6.41 -14.73 -6.28
CA PHE A 177 5.57 -15.65 -5.52
C PHE A 177 5.97 -17.12 -5.71
N PRO A 178 6.30 -17.61 -6.92
CA PRO A 178 6.79 -18.98 -7.10
C PRO A 178 8.08 -19.26 -6.31
N LEU A 179 8.98 -18.28 -6.23
CA LEU A 179 10.21 -18.42 -5.45
C LEU A 179 9.91 -18.49 -3.95
N LEU A 180 8.98 -17.68 -3.44
CA LEU A 180 8.55 -17.74 -2.05
C LEU A 180 7.91 -19.09 -1.71
N ILE A 181 7.09 -19.62 -2.62
CA ILE A 181 6.48 -20.95 -2.48
C ILE A 181 7.54 -22.06 -2.48
N GLU A 182 8.52 -21.99 -3.38
CA GLU A 182 9.55 -23.00 -3.54
C GLU A 182 10.56 -22.98 -2.40
N LYS A 183 10.96 -21.78 -1.94
CA LYS A 183 12.09 -21.62 -1.04
C LYS A 183 11.71 -21.60 0.43
N PHE A 184 10.46 -21.35 0.80
CA PHE A 184 10.04 -21.18 2.20
C PHE A 184 9.00 -22.21 2.61
N SER A 185 9.10 -22.72 3.84
CA SER A 185 8.08 -23.59 4.42
C SER A 185 6.76 -22.84 4.64
N PHE A 186 5.68 -23.57 4.92
CA PHE A 186 4.40 -22.96 5.28
C PHE A 186 4.55 -22.01 6.48
N GLU A 187 5.24 -22.43 7.53
CA GLU A 187 5.45 -21.67 8.76
C GLU A 187 6.30 -20.42 8.52
N GLU A 188 7.32 -20.52 7.66
CA GLU A 188 8.13 -19.36 7.28
C GLU A 188 7.32 -18.37 6.45
N GLN A 189 6.52 -18.84 5.49
CA GLN A 189 5.61 -17.99 4.72
C GLN A 189 4.58 -17.30 5.63
N ALA A 190 3.97 -18.04 6.57
CA ALA A 190 3.04 -17.49 7.54
C ALA A 190 3.71 -16.41 8.40
N SER A 191 4.93 -16.66 8.88
CA SER A 191 5.71 -15.67 9.61
C SER A 191 6.00 -14.41 8.79
N LEU A 192 6.34 -14.54 7.50
CA LEU A 192 6.55 -13.39 6.62
C LEU A 192 5.27 -12.58 6.42
N VAL A 193 4.13 -13.24 6.17
CA VAL A 193 2.84 -12.55 6.06
C VAL A 193 2.49 -11.85 7.37
N TRP A 194 2.69 -12.51 8.52
CA TRP A 194 2.40 -11.89 9.82
C TRP A 194 3.27 -10.65 10.04
N ARG A 195 4.57 -10.73 9.76
CA ARG A 195 5.49 -9.58 9.83
C ARG A 195 5.09 -8.46 8.88
N PHE A 196 4.66 -8.80 7.66
CA PHE A 196 4.11 -7.83 6.72
C PHE A 196 2.89 -7.11 7.33
N LEU A 197 1.92 -7.85 7.88
CA LEU A 197 0.73 -7.25 8.50
C LEU A 197 1.10 -6.36 9.69
N CYS A 198 2.08 -6.76 10.50
CA CYS A 198 2.57 -5.95 11.62
C CYS A 198 3.33 -4.69 11.20
N SER A 199 3.78 -4.59 9.95
CA SER A 199 4.45 -3.38 9.44
C SER A 199 3.45 -2.30 8.97
N ILE A 200 2.15 -2.63 8.90
CA ILE A 200 1.10 -1.68 8.58
C ILE A 200 0.63 -1.00 9.88
N PRO A 201 0.58 0.34 9.95
CA PRO A 201 0.12 1.05 11.13
C PRO A 201 -1.30 0.62 11.56
N VAL A 202 -1.51 0.44 12.86
CA VAL A 202 -2.78 -0.08 13.39
C VAL A 202 -3.97 0.85 13.07
N ASN A 203 -3.77 2.17 13.08
CA ASN A 203 -4.79 3.14 12.68
C ASN A 203 -5.21 2.98 11.21
N MET A 204 -4.32 2.51 10.35
CA MET A 204 -4.63 2.18 8.96
C MET A 204 -5.36 0.83 8.85
N MET A 205 -5.01 -0.15 9.67
CA MET A 205 -5.64 -1.49 9.64
C MET A 205 -7.16 -1.44 9.84
N VAL A 206 -7.66 -0.46 10.60
CA VAL A 206 -9.09 -0.20 10.83
C VAL A 206 -9.85 0.13 9.53
N GLU A 207 -9.19 0.79 8.57
CA GLU A 207 -9.77 1.13 7.26
C GLU A 207 -9.41 0.08 6.20
N PHE A 208 -8.16 -0.40 6.24
CA PHE A 208 -7.57 -1.31 5.27
C PHE A 208 -8.25 -2.68 5.24
N LEU A 209 -8.46 -3.33 6.40
CA LEU A 209 -9.05 -4.67 6.45
C LEU A 209 -10.49 -4.72 5.93
N PRO A 210 -11.41 -3.82 6.35
CA PRO A 210 -12.75 -3.80 5.78
C PRO A 210 -12.73 -3.46 4.28
N TRP A 211 -11.87 -2.54 3.83
CA TRP A 211 -11.71 -2.24 2.40
C TRP A 211 -11.25 -3.48 1.61
N LEU A 212 -10.23 -4.20 2.09
CA LEU A 212 -9.72 -5.41 1.46
C LEU A 212 -10.79 -6.51 1.39
N SER A 213 -11.52 -6.73 2.48
CA SER A 213 -12.63 -7.68 2.55
C SER A 213 -13.74 -7.34 1.55
N SER A 214 -14.10 -6.06 1.42
CA SER A 214 -15.13 -5.59 0.47
C SER A 214 -14.69 -5.67 -1.00
N SER A 215 -13.39 -5.74 -1.25
CA SER A 215 -12.79 -5.78 -2.60
C SER A 215 -12.75 -7.17 -3.22
N VAL A 216 -13.17 -8.20 -2.48
CA VAL A 216 -13.18 -9.59 -2.93
C VAL A 216 -14.54 -10.25 -2.76
N SER A 217 -14.73 -11.38 -3.44
CA SER A 217 -15.98 -12.15 -3.31
C SER A 217 -16.11 -12.77 -1.91
N THR A 218 -17.34 -13.09 -1.50
CA THR A 218 -17.60 -13.76 -0.20
C THR A 218 -16.82 -15.06 -0.04
N ASP A 219 -16.69 -15.87 -1.10
CA ASP A 219 -15.87 -17.09 -1.10
C ASP A 219 -14.40 -16.77 -0.81
N GLU A 220 -13.84 -15.75 -1.48
CA GLU A 220 -12.44 -15.33 -1.31
C GLU A 220 -12.20 -14.73 0.08
N SER A 221 -13.15 -13.95 0.61
CA SER A 221 -13.07 -13.39 1.97
C SER A 221 -13.10 -14.50 3.03
N GLN A 222 -13.92 -15.54 2.85
CA GLN A 222 -13.92 -16.72 3.72
C GLN A 222 -12.61 -17.50 3.67
N ASP A 223 -12.03 -17.67 2.48
CA ASP A 223 -10.72 -18.31 2.32
C ASP A 223 -9.60 -17.46 2.95
N MET A 224 -9.67 -16.13 2.82
CA MET A 224 -8.78 -15.18 3.49
C MET A 224 -8.88 -15.32 5.01
N HIS A 225 -10.09 -15.34 5.57
CA HIS A 225 -10.32 -15.50 7.01
C HIS A 225 -9.70 -16.81 7.53
N LYS A 226 -9.93 -17.93 6.83
CA LYS A 226 -9.34 -19.23 7.19
C LYS A 226 -7.81 -19.23 7.06
N CYS A 227 -7.26 -18.50 6.09
CA CYS A 227 -5.82 -18.35 5.91
C CYS A 227 -5.22 -17.55 7.08
N LEU A 228 -5.81 -16.39 7.40
CA LEU A 228 -5.38 -15.52 8.48
C LEU A 228 -5.40 -16.20 9.84
N LEU A 229 -6.39 -17.07 10.12
CA LEU A 229 -6.42 -17.89 11.33
C LEU A 229 -5.17 -18.78 11.51
N LYS A 230 -4.51 -19.19 10.41
CA LYS A 230 -3.27 -19.97 10.44
C LYS A 230 -2.01 -19.11 10.50
N ILE A 231 -2.12 -17.82 10.19
CA ILE A 231 -1.01 -16.87 10.09
C ILE A 231 -0.85 -16.09 11.38
N ILE A 232 -1.97 -15.58 11.91
CA ILE A 232 -2.01 -14.74 13.10
C ILE A 232 -1.72 -15.61 14.33
N PRO A 233 -0.88 -15.14 15.28
CA PRO A 233 -0.66 -15.82 16.56
C PRO A 233 -1.97 -16.23 17.23
N ASN A 234 -1.95 -17.37 17.91
CA ASN A 234 -3.15 -17.98 18.52
C ASN A 234 -3.58 -17.23 19.80
N GLU A 235 -3.97 -15.98 19.64
CA GLU A 235 -4.39 -15.04 20.69
C GLU A 235 -5.84 -14.62 20.44
N THR A 236 -6.74 -14.97 21.35
CA THR A 236 -8.19 -14.82 21.15
C THR A 236 -8.61 -13.38 20.89
N LEU A 237 -8.05 -12.42 21.63
CA LEU A 237 -8.38 -10.99 21.46
C LEU A 237 -7.85 -10.44 20.13
N LEU A 238 -6.68 -10.91 19.70
CA LEU A 238 -6.08 -10.47 18.44
C LEU A 238 -6.88 -10.98 17.24
N HIS A 239 -7.28 -12.25 17.27
CA HIS A 239 -8.19 -12.82 16.28
C HIS A 239 -9.51 -12.03 16.25
N GLN A 240 -10.09 -11.77 17.42
CA GLN A 240 -11.34 -11.01 17.50
C GLN A 240 -11.21 -9.63 16.85
N VAL A 241 -10.19 -8.85 17.20
CA VAL A 241 -10.00 -7.49 16.66
C VAL A 241 -9.84 -7.52 15.13
N ILE A 242 -9.01 -8.43 14.60
CA ILE A 242 -8.75 -8.51 13.17
C ILE A 242 -10.02 -8.91 12.40
N PHE A 243 -10.75 -9.91 12.86
CA PHE A 243 -11.95 -10.39 12.17
C PHE A 243 -13.14 -9.43 12.33
N ASP A 244 -13.30 -8.78 13.49
CA ASP A 244 -14.31 -7.73 13.68
C ASP A 244 -14.07 -6.54 12.72
N TRP A 245 -12.81 -6.16 12.46
CA TRP A 245 -12.49 -5.14 11.45
C TRP A 245 -12.79 -5.62 10.02
N MET A 246 -12.44 -6.87 9.69
CA MET A 246 -12.68 -7.44 8.35
C MET A 246 -14.17 -7.61 8.00
N ASP A 247 -14.97 -8.05 8.97
CA ASP A 247 -16.41 -8.26 8.79
C ASP A 247 -17.18 -6.92 8.76
N GLY A 248 -16.53 -5.84 9.22
CA GLY A 248 -17.13 -4.53 9.38
C GLY A 248 -18.15 -4.51 10.53
N PRO A 249 -18.82 -3.37 10.76
CA PRO A 249 -19.86 -3.29 11.78
C PRO A 249 -20.97 -4.28 11.44
N THR A 250 -21.01 -5.40 12.16
CA THR A 250 -22.17 -6.28 12.17
C THR A 250 -23.34 -5.45 12.70
N LEU A 251 -24.41 -5.32 11.91
CA LEU A 251 -25.70 -4.84 12.41
C LEU A 251 -26.28 -5.91 13.34
N SER A 252 -25.63 -6.11 14.48
CA SER A 252 -26.17 -6.89 15.58
C SER A 252 -27.20 -6.02 16.29
N GLU A 253 -28.46 -6.44 16.25
CA GLU A 253 -29.54 -5.83 17.04
C GLU A 253 -29.15 -5.87 18.53
N GLY A 254 -28.68 -4.74 19.05
CA GLY A 254 -28.47 -4.54 20.49
C GLY A 254 -27.01 -4.35 20.92
N GLY A 255 -26.41 -3.21 20.57
CA GLY A 255 -25.13 -2.78 21.12
C GLY A 255 -24.73 -1.42 20.58
N SER A 256 -24.41 -0.48 21.46
CA SER A 256 -24.27 0.96 21.18
C SER A 256 -23.42 1.28 19.94
N THR A 257 -24.04 2.00 18.99
CA THR A 257 -23.39 2.60 17.82
C THR A 257 -22.32 3.61 18.26
N LEU A 258 -21.05 3.19 18.31
CA LEU A 258 -19.93 4.12 18.21
C LEU A 258 -19.77 4.50 16.74
N LEU A 259 -20.50 5.55 16.36
CA LEU A 259 -20.31 6.28 15.12
C LEU A 259 -18.91 6.91 15.16
N TYR A 260 -17.92 6.24 14.57
CA TYR A 260 -16.60 6.83 14.32
C TYR A 260 -16.69 7.77 13.11
N ASN A 261 -17.24 8.96 13.33
CA ASN A 261 -16.96 10.12 12.49
C ASN A 261 -15.68 10.76 13.00
N LEU A 262 -14.52 10.29 12.54
CA LEU A 262 -13.30 11.08 12.64
C LEU A 262 -13.19 11.95 11.38
N GLU A 263 -14.08 12.94 11.29
CA GLU A 263 -13.86 14.05 10.39
C GLU A 263 -12.64 14.83 10.87
N SER A 264 -11.56 14.68 10.12
CA SER A 264 -10.38 15.53 10.14
C SER A 264 -10.78 17.01 10.14
N THR A 265 -10.74 17.63 11.32
CA THR A 265 -10.79 19.08 11.47
C THR A 265 -9.47 19.54 12.04
N ALA A 266 -8.52 19.78 11.14
CA ALA A 266 -7.31 20.52 11.45
C ALA A 266 -7.66 21.98 11.84
N CYS A 267 -7.00 22.45 12.90
CA CYS A 267 -6.66 23.83 13.23
C CYS A 267 -7.68 24.94 12.94
N LYS A 268 -8.43 25.32 13.98
CA LYS A 268 -8.80 26.72 14.21
C LYS A 268 -8.38 27.15 15.61
N SER A 269 -7.14 27.59 15.75
CA SER A 269 -6.78 28.50 16.85
C SER A 269 -7.15 29.92 16.42
N VAL A 270 -7.98 30.62 17.19
CA VAL A 270 -7.67 31.92 17.83
C VAL A 270 -8.76 32.21 18.87
N ALA A 271 -8.32 32.29 20.12
CA ALA A 271 -8.81 33.00 21.30
C ALA A 271 -10.32 33.30 21.48
N GLN A 272 -10.87 32.86 22.62
CA GLN A 272 -11.20 33.78 23.71
C GLN A 272 -11.50 33.06 25.03
N THR A 273 -10.99 33.68 26.10
CA THR A 273 -11.21 33.41 27.51
C THR A 273 -12.68 33.53 27.92
N ASN A 274 -13.20 32.57 28.69
CA ASN A 274 -13.84 32.83 29.99
C ASN A 274 -14.26 31.53 30.66
N GLY A 275 -14.02 31.48 31.97
CA GLY A 275 -14.15 30.28 32.80
C GLY A 275 -15.58 29.80 33.01
N ALA A 276 -15.70 28.47 33.13
CA ALA A 276 -16.77 27.82 33.84
C ALA A 276 -16.19 26.58 34.53
N SER A 277 -16.30 26.58 35.85
CA SER A 277 -15.98 25.48 36.76
C SER A 277 -16.82 24.26 36.42
N CYS A 278 -16.20 23.07 36.37
CA CYS A 278 -16.92 21.82 36.55
C CYS A 278 -16.06 20.85 37.37
N ALA A 279 -16.64 20.42 38.49
CA ALA A 279 -16.03 19.58 39.51
C ALA A 279 -16.22 18.10 39.15
N CYS A 280 -15.12 17.35 38.99
CA CYS A 280 -15.12 15.90 39.15
C CYS A 280 -13.78 15.49 39.77
N GLU A 281 -13.83 15.18 41.07
CA GLU A 281 -12.75 14.55 41.82
C GLU A 281 -12.40 13.17 41.24
N ALA A 282 -11.11 12.82 41.25
CA ALA A 282 -10.62 11.50 40.89
C ALA A 282 -11.03 10.45 41.95
N PRO A 283 -11.63 9.30 41.59
CA PRO A 283 -11.78 8.21 42.54
C PRO A 283 -10.49 7.39 42.62
N GLN A 284 -10.05 7.22 43.87
CA GLN A 284 -8.93 6.39 44.29
C GLN A 284 -9.09 4.90 43.94
N ALA A 285 -7.94 4.25 43.84
CA ALA A 285 -7.72 2.83 43.61
C ALA A 285 -8.63 1.90 44.44
N GLY A 286 -9.52 1.19 43.76
CA GLY A 286 -10.25 0.03 44.29
C GLY A 286 -9.55 -1.27 43.92
N LYS A 287 -8.90 -1.91 44.90
CA LYS A 287 -8.34 -3.25 44.79
C LYS A 287 -9.42 -4.26 44.40
N ARG A 288 -9.33 -4.88 43.22
CA ARG A 288 -10.02 -6.15 42.92
C ARG A 288 -9.04 -7.30 43.15
N LYS A 289 -9.43 -8.24 44.01
CA LYS A 289 -8.73 -9.49 44.26
C LYS A 289 -8.74 -10.33 42.98
N HIS A 290 -7.56 -10.69 42.49
CA HIS A 290 -7.37 -11.81 41.57
C HIS A 290 -6.67 -12.90 42.37
N ASP A 291 -7.23 -14.12 42.35
CA ASP A 291 -6.69 -15.29 43.04
C ASP A 291 -5.32 -15.66 42.47
N GLU A 292 -4.33 -15.73 43.37
CA GLU A 292 -2.95 -16.13 43.15
C GLU A 292 -2.90 -17.64 42.88
N LEU A 293 -2.57 -18.04 41.65
CA LEU A 293 -2.03 -19.37 41.38
C LEU A 293 -0.52 -19.31 41.60
N SER A 294 -0.08 -19.92 42.70
CA SER A 294 1.31 -20.01 43.11
C SER A 294 2.15 -20.81 42.12
N SER A 295 3.21 -20.20 41.59
CA SER A 295 4.39 -20.89 41.08
C SER A 295 5.62 -20.13 41.57
N SER A 296 6.39 -20.77 42.43
CA SER A 296 7.56 -20.22 43.13
C SER A 296 8.82 -20.24 42.28
N ALA A 297 9.67 -19.22 42.51
CA ALA A 297 11.08 -19.08 42.11
C ALA A 297 11.25 -18.70 40.61
N VAL A 298 12.00 -17.68 40.20
CA VAL A 298 13.19 -17.00 40.76
C VAL A 298 13.18 -15.54 40.27
N ASP A 299 13.67 -14.64 41.13
CA ASP A 299 13.97 -13.23 40.85
C ASP A 299 14.76 -13.06 39.55
N SER A 300 14.12 -12.49 38.54
CA SER A 300 14.78 -11.83 37.41
C SER A 300 13.87 -10.70 36.97
N ASP A 301 14.47 -9.53 36.88
CA ASP A 301 13.93 -8.25 36.44
C ASP A 301 13.30 -8.40 35.03
N LEU A 302 12.12 -9.01 34.94
CA LEU A 302 11.34 -9.06 33.71
C LEU A 302 10.59 -7.72 33.62
N SER A 303 11.27 -6.71 33.09
CA SER A 303 10.57 -5.59 32.46
C SER A 303 9.54 -6.17 31.49
N CYS A 304 8.30 -5.70 31.55
CA CYS A 304 7.33 -6.08 30.54
C CYS A 304 7.93 -5.66 29.19
N PRO A 305 7.90 -6.49 28.13
CA PRO A 305 8.41 -6.08 26.82
C PRO A 305 7.79 -4.77 26.30
N ILE A 306 6.59 -4.42 26.77
CA ILE A 306 5.93 -3.14 26.48
C ILE A 306 6.61 -1.95 27.17
N ASP A 307 7.35 -2.15 28.26
CA ASP A 307 8.07 -1.09 28.95
C ASP A 307 9.20 -0.48 28.10
N GLU A 308 9.69 -1.21 27.07
CA GLU A 308 10.61 -0.67 26.08
C GLU A 308 9.99 0.48 25.28
N ILE A 309 8.68 0.42 24.97
CA ILE A 309 7.95 1.49 24.27
C ILE A 309 8.00 2.80 25.07
N LEU A 310 8.03 2.73 26.40
CA LEU A 310 8.13 3.93 27.25
C LEU A 310 9.46 4.65 27.06
N HIS A 311 10.54 3.92 26.74
CA HIS A 311 11.84 4.50 26.44
C HIS A 311 11.82 5.23 25.10
N TRP A 312 11.17 4.64 24.08
CA TRP A 312 10.93 5.29 22.79
C TRP A 312 10.09 6.56 22.94
N HIS A 313 8.96 6.49 23.65
CA HIS A 313 8.13 7.67 23.92
C HIS A 313 8.91 8.77 24.66
N LYS A 314 9.76 8.40 25.62
CA LYS A 314 10.60 9.35 26.34
C LYS A 314 11.61 10.03 25.41
N ALA A 315 12.24 9.28 24.50
CA ALA A 315 13.17 9.82 23.51
C ALA A 315 12.46 10.75 22.51
N ILE A 316 11.32 10.32 21.95
CA ILE A 316 10.52 11.13 21.02
C ILE A 316 10.07 12.44 21.69
N LYS A 317 9.54 12.35 22.92
CA LYS A 317 9.12 13.53 23.68
C LYS A 317 10.27 14.48 23.97
N HIS A 318 11.45 13.96 24.28
CA HIS A 318 12.66 14.76 24.47
C HIS A 318 13.02 15.51 23.18
N GLU A 319 13.11 14.82 22.04
CA GLU A 319 13.42 15.44 20.75
C GLU A 319 12.39 16.50 20.34
N LEU A 320 11.11 16.24 20.52
CA LEU A 320 10.05 17.23 20.25
C LEU A 320 10.17 18.47 21.15
N THR A 321 10.61 18.29 22.40
CA THR A 321 10.83 19.41 23.33
C THR A 321 12.02 20.25 22.88
N GLU A 322 13.13 19.61 22.50
CA GLU A 322 14.31 20.26 21.97
C GLU A 322 14.05 21.00 20.65
N ILE A 323 13.27 20.41 19.74
CA ILE A 323 12.83 21.08 18.49
C ILE A 323 11.97 22.30 18.81
N ALA A 324 11.04 22.19 19.77
CA ALA A 324 10.22 23.33 20.19
C ALA A 324 11.07 24.46 20.81
N GLU A 325 12.12 24.12 21.56
CA GLU A 325 13.08 25.09 22.09
C GLU A 325 13.91 25.76 21.00
N ALA A 326 14.44 24.97 20.05
CA ALA A 326 15.16 25.50 18.89
C ALA A 326 14.29 26.46 18.07
N ALA A 327 13.03 26.11 17.82
CA ALA A 327 12.08 26.97 17.10
C ALA A 327 11.83 28.29 17.83
N ARG A 328 11.67 28.26 19.18
CA ARG A 328 11.55 29.48 20.00
C ARG A 328 12.79 30.35 19.93
N ASN A 329 13.99 29.76 19.96
CA ASN A 329 15.25 30.50 19.90
C ASN A 329 15.44 31.19 18.54
N ILE A 330 15.13 30.50 17.43
CA ILE A 330 15.14 31.09 16.09
C ILE A 330 14.19 32.28 16.01
N GLN A 331 12.98 32.14 16.57
CA GLN A 331 11.98 33.21 16.60
C GLN A 331 12.45 34.44 17.40
N LEU A 332 13.12 34.23 18.55
CA LEU A 332 13.58 35.31 19.42
C LEU A 332 14.78 36.07 18.86
N ASN A 333 15.71 35.36 18.20
CA ASN A 333 16.94 35.93 17.67
C ASN A 333 16.81 36.46 16.22
N ALA A 334 15.66 36.22 15.57
CA ALA A 334 15.39 36.55 14.17
C ALA A 334 16.46 36.03 13.18
N GLU A 335 17.12 34.93 13.55
CA GLU A 335 18.26 34.38 12.83
C GLU A 335 17.79 33.18 11.98
N PHE A 336 17.40 33.48 10.74
CA PHE A 336 16.89 32.49 9.77
C PHE A 336 17.97 32.04 8.77
N SER A 337 19.22 32.38 9.03
CA SER A 337 20.32 32.27 8.07
C SER A 337 20.73 30.81 7.78
N ASP A 338 20.54 29.92 8.76
CA ASP A 338 20.83 28.49 8.62
C ASP A 338 19.82 27.66 9.44
N LEU A 339 18.92 26.99 8.72
CA LEU A 339 17.91 26.08 9.29
C LEU A 339 18.21 24.61 8.98
N SER A 340 19.38 24.30 8.40
CA SER A 340 19.71 22.95 7.93
C SER A 340 19.59 21.91 9.04
N GLY A 341 20.30 22.09 10.15
CA GLY A 341 20.25 21.18 11.30
C GLY A 341 18.87 21.13 11.99
N PHE A 342 18.10 22.22 11.97
CA PHE A 342 16.72 22.20 12.47
C PHE A 342 15.81 21.35 11.58
N ASN A 343 15.92 21.53 10.26
CA ASN A 343 15.11 20.82 9.27
C ASN A 343 15.47 19.32 9.23
N GLU A 344 16.75 18.97 9.35
CA GLU A 344 17.21 17.57 9.46
C GLU A 344 16.61 16.88 10.70
N ARG A 345 16.64 17.53 11.87
CA ARG A 345 16.03 16.97 13.10
C ARG A 345 14.52 16.84 12.98
N LEU A 346 13.85 17.84 12.39
CA LEU A 346 12.39 17.81 12.18
C LEU A 346 12.00 16.70 11.21
N HIS A 347 12.75 16.52 10.12
CA HIS A 347 12.53 15.44 9.17
C HIS A 347 12.76 14.08 9.83
N PHE A 348 13.86 13.93 10.57
CA PHE A 348 14.16 12.69 11.28
C PHE A 348 13.03 12.30 12.25
N ILE A 349 12.54 13.23 13.08
CA ILE A 349 11.46 12.91 14.03
C ILE A 349 10.12 12.67 13.31
N ALA A 350 9.89 13.30 12.16
CA ALA A 350 8.71 13.02 11.34
C ALA A 350 8.73 11.58 10.81
N GLU A 351 9.87 11.11 10.30
CA GLU A 351 10.05 9.72 9.86
C GLU A 351 9.85 8.73 11.02
N VAL A 352 10.44 9.02 12.19
CA VAL A 352 10.24 8.19 13.40
C VAL A 352 8.77 8.11 13.79
N CYS A 353 8.03 9.23 13.76
CA CYS A 353 6.60 9.26 14.08
C CYS A 353 5.70 8.67 12.98
N ILE A 354 6.17 8.55 11.74
CA ILE A 354 5.44 7.82 10.68
C ILE A 354 5.54 6.31 10.92
N PHE A 355 6.65 5.87 11.51
CA PHE A 355 6.94 4.46 11.75
C PHE A 355 6.45 3.95 13.10
N HIS A 356 6.41 4.82 14.12
CA HIS A 356 5.94 4.54 15.48
C HIS A 356 4.43 4.77 15.62
#